data_AF-G4RNW2-F1
#
_entry.id   AF-G4RNW2-F1
#
_cell.length_a   1.000
_cell.length_b   1.000
_cell.length_c   1.000
_cell.angle_alpha   90.00
_cell.angle_beta   90.00
_cell.angle_gamma   90.00
#
_symmetry.space_group_name_H-M   'P 1'
#
loop_
_entity.id
_entity.type
_entity.pdbx_description
1 polymer ?
#
loop_
_entity_poly.entity_id
_entity_poly.type
_entity_poly.pdbx_seq_one_letter_code
_entity_poly.pdbx_strand_id
1 'polypeptide(L)'
;MDFIRDLAKALAELDRLSRRYDDRELSEVVQRVMEQMGALIEILGRLSGVYEEMEIIMKGLLRLDTPVLHDIELKDGEDLPSFFERARGAGADPNRVLAYLLGINKAKLSVEGQRVVIRLRR
;
A
#
# COMPACT_ATOMS: atom_id res chain seq x y z
N MET A 1 -13.99 5.29 6.22
CA MET A 1 -14.29 5.70 7.62
C MET A 1 -15.76 5.50 7.96
N ASP A 2 -16.68 5.88 7.07
CA ASP A 2 -18.13 5.79 7.33
C ASP A 2 -18.60 4.36 7.63
N PHE A 3 -18.13 3.37 6.87
CA PHE A 3 -18.44 1.95 7.15
C PHE A 3 -18.12 1.49 8.58
N ILE A 4 -16.93 1.82 9.11
CA ILE A 4 -16.54 1.43 10.47
C ILE A 4 -17.41 2.14 11.50
N ARG A 5 -17.73 3.42 11.25
CA ARG A 5 -18.60 4.21 12.13
C ARG A 5 -20.03 3.67 12.14
N ASP A 6 -20.57 3.29 10.99
CA ASP A 6 -21.92 2.75 10.86
C ASP A 6 -22.01 1.34 11.45
N LEU A 7 -20.98 0.52 11.27
CA LEU A 7 -20.87 -0.79 11.92
C LEU A 7 -20.80 -0.66 13.45
N ALA A 8 -20.01 0.28 13.98
CA ALA A 8 -19.94 0.54 15.41
C ALA A 8 -21.29 1.00 15.99
N LYS A 9 -22.04 1.83 15.25
CA LYS A 9 -23.40 2.23 15.64
C LYS A 9 -24.36 1.04 15.69
N ALA A 10 -24.34 0.19 14.66
CA ALA A 10 -25.18 -1.01 14.60
C ALA A 10 -24.87 -1.98 15.75
N LEU A 11 -23.59 -2.19 16.07
CA LEU A 11 -23.17 -3.03 17.21
C LEU A 11 -23.60 -2.43 18.56
N ALA A 12 -23.47 -1.11 18.73
CA ALA A 12 -23.94 -0.45 19.94
C ALA A 12 -25.47 -0.52 20.10
N GLU A 13 -26.21 -0.52 18.98
CA GLU A 13 -27.66 -0.72 18.99
C GLU A 13 -28.02 -2.17 19.35
N LEU A 14 -27.30 -3.15 18.80
CA LEU A 14 -27.44 -4.57 19.16
C LEU A 14 -27.14 -4.84 20.64
N ASP A 15 -26.08 -4.25 21.22
CA ASP A 15 -25.77 -4.36 22.65
C ASP A 15 -26.87 -3.73 23.54
N ARG A 16 -27.46 -2.61 23.10
CA ARG A 16 -28.60 -2.01 23.82
C ARG A 16 -29.83 -2.90 23.77
N LEU A 17 -30.09 -3.54 22.63
CA LEU A 17 -31.23 -4.44 22.46
C LEU A 17 -31.03 -5.73 23.25
N SER A 18 -29.84 -6.34 23.19
CA SER A 18 -29.53 -7.56 23.95
C SER A 18 -29.73 -7.35 25.45
N ARG A 19 -29.23 -6.23 26.00
CA ARG A 19 -29.42 -5.88 27.41
C ARG A 19 -30.88 -5.60 27.76
N ARG A 20 -31.65 -5.00 26.86
CA ARG A 20 -33.09 -4.73 27.07
C ARG A 20 -33.90 -6.01 27.17
N TYR A 21 -33.51 -7.05 26.43
CA TYR A 21 -34.16 -8.35 26.43
C TYR A 21 -33.49 -9.40 27.34
N ASP A 22 -32.48 -9.00 28.13
CA ASP A 22 -31.63 -9.87 28.97
C ASP A 22 -31.02 -11.07 28.19
N ASP A 23 -30.75 -10.85 26.90
CA ASP A 23 -30.10 -11.82 26.01
C ASP A 23 -28.57 -11.74 26.19
N ARG A 24 -28.09 -12.51 27.16
CA ARG A 24 -26.67 -12.54 27.54
C ARG A 24 -25.78 -13.12 26.46
N GLU A 25 -26.26 -14.13 25.73
CA GLU A 25 -25.49 -14.75 24.66
C GLU A 25 -25.25 -13.76 23.51
N LEU A 26 -26.28 -13.00 23.12
CA LEU A 26 -26.13 -11.92 22.14
C LEU A 26 -25.20 -10.81 22.66
N SER A 27 -25.32 -10.43 23.94
CA SER A 27 -24.43 -9.42 24.54
C SER A 27 -22.96 -9.84 24.48
N GLU A 28 -22.65 -11.10 24.79
CA GLU A 28 -21.28 -11.64 24.73
C GLU A 28 -20.75 -11.65 23.29
N VAL A 29 -21.57 -12.06 22.32
CA VAL A 29 -21.18 -12.06 20.90
C VAL A 29 -20.89 -10.65 20.41
N VAL A 30 -21.77 -9.68 20.72
CA VAL A 30 -21.57 -8.28 20.33
C VAL A 30 -20.28 -7.72 20.93
N GLN A 31 -20.01 -8.01 22.19
CA GLN A 31 -18.78 -7.58 22.86
C GLN A 31 -17.53 -8.16 22.19
N ARG A 32 -17.52 -9.46 21.86
CA ARG A 32 -16.40 -10.10 21.14
C ARG A 32 -16.18 -9.47 19.77
N VAL A 33 -17.25 -9.12 19.04
CA VAL A 33 -17.14 -8.44 17.74
C VAL A 33 -16.56 -7.04 17.90
N MET A 34 -16.97 -6.29 18.93
CA MET A 34 -16.38 -4.97 19.22
C MET A 34 -14.88 -5.05 19.55
N GLU A 35 -14.46 -6.03 20.33
CA GLU A 35 -13.04 -6.27 20.64
C GLU A 35 -12.22 -6.59 19.39
N GLN A 36 -12.73 -7.48 18.53
CA GLN A 36 -12.09 -7.82 17.27
C GLN A 36 -11.99 -6.61 16.33
N MET A 37 -13.02 -5.77 16.27
CA MET A 37 -12.95 -4.51 15.52
C MET A 37 -11.89 -3.56 16.06
N GLY A 38 -11.75 -3.45 17.37
CA GLY A 38 -10.69 -2.65 18.00
C GLY A 38 -9.30 -3.11 17.56
N ALA A 39 -9.05 -4.42 17.61
CA ALA A 39 -7.79 -5.01 17.15
C ALA A 39 -7.53 -4.76 15.65
N LEU A 40 -8.57 -4.87 14.81
CA LEU A 40 -8.46 -4.57 13.37
C LEU A 40 -8.07 -3.10 13.12
N ILE A 41 -8.70 -2.16 13.83
CA ILE A 41 -8.39 -0.73 13.73
C ILE A 41 -6.93 -0.47 14.12
N GLU A 42 -6.45 -1.11 15.19
CA GLU A 42 -5.05 -0.98 15.62
C GLU A 42 -4.08 -1.48 14.54
N ILE A 43 -4.35 -2.64 13.95
CA ILE A 43 -3.54 -3.20 12.86
C ILE A 43 -3.52 -2.27 11.65
N LEU A 44 -4.69 -1.75 11.25
CA LEU A 44 -4.79 -0.81 10.14
C LEU A 44 -4.03 0.50 10.43
N GLY A 45 -4.08 1.00 11.66
CA GLY A 45 -3.32 2.17 12.10
C GLY A 45 -1.80 1.93 12.00
N ARG A 46 -1.32 0.77 12.49
CA ARG A 46 0.09 0.37 12.38
C ARG A 46 0.52 0.24 10.92
N LEU A 47 -0.30 -0.37 10.07
CA LEU A 47 -0.02 -0.48 8.63
C LEU A 47 0.08 0.89 7.97
N SER A 48 -0.81 1.83 8.30
CA SER A 48 -0.72 3.21 7.80
C SER A 48 0.61 3.86 8.19
N GLY A 49 1.05 3.71 9.44
CA GLY A 49 2.35 4.22 9.89
C GLY A 49 3.52 3.62 9.12
N VAL A 50 3.51 2.31 8.87
CA VAL A 50 4.54 1.65 8.04
C VAL A 50 4.54 2.21 6.61
N TYR A 51 3.36 2.44 6.01
CA TYR A 51 3.28 3.05 4.68
C TYR A 51 3.83 4.48 4.65
N GLU A 52 3.53 5.29 5.67
CA GLU A 52 4.08 6.65 5.79
C GLU A 52 5.61 6.64 5.95
N GLU A 53 6.15 5.76 6.80
CA GLU A 53 7.60 5.58 6.96
C GLU A 53 8.25 5.13 5.65
N MET A 54 7.65 4.17 4.94
CA MET A 54 8.11 3.75 3.62
C MET A 54 8.08 4.91 2.63
N GLU A 55 7.04 5.74 2.65
CA GLU A 55 6.94 6.92 1.78
C GLU A 55 8.02 7.95 2.08
N ILE A 56 8.32 8.21 3.36
CA ILE A 56 9.41 9.09 3.79
C ILE A 56 10.76 8.52 3.35
N ILE A 57 10.99 7.22 3.54
CA ILE A 57 12.20 6.53 3.09
C ILE A 57 12.34 6.65 1.58
N MET A 58 11.28 6.38 0.81
CA MET A 58 11.31 6.53 -0.64
C MET A 58 11.61 7.97 -1.04
N LYS A 59 10.92 8.97 -0.49
CA LYS A 59 11.12 10.38 -0.86
C LYS A 59 12.45 10.94 -0.37
N GLY A 60 12.98 10.45 0.76
CA GLY A 60 14.19 10.93 1.40
C GLY A 60 15.48 10.26 0.88
N LEU A 61 15.50 8.92 0.79
CA LEU A 61 16.66 8.13 0.33
C LEU A 61 16.73 7.99 -1.19
N LEU A 62 15.58 7.99 -1.88
CA LEU A 62 15.50 8.04 -3.34
C LEU A 62 15.21 9.46 -3.83
N ARG A 63 15.77 10.49 -3.14
CA ARG A 63 15.92 11.83 -3.71
C ARG A 63 16.74 11.71 -5.00
N LEU A 64 16.07 11.36 -6.08
CA LEU A 64 16.51 11.54 -7.44
C LEU A 64 16.34 13.03 -7.67
N ASP A 65 17.43 13.73 -7.92
CA ASP A 65 17.33 15.10 -8.40
C ASP A 65 16.35 15.07 -9.58
N THR A 66 15.28 15.84 -9.45
CA THR A 66 14.09 15.83 -10.32
C THR A 66 14.41 15.89 -11.83
N PRO A 67 15.53 16.47 -12.32
CA PRO A 67 15.91 16.40 -13.73
C PRO A 67 16.10 14.98 -14.26
N VAL A 68 16.71 14.07 -13.47
CA VAL A 68 17.12 12.74 -13.94
C VAL A 68 15.92 11.83 -14.22
N LEU A 69 14.81 12.03 -13.51
CA LEU A 69 13.57 11.26 -13.70
C LEU A 69 12.77 11.72 -14.93
N HIS A 70 12.92 12.98 -15.35
CA HIS A 70 12.25 13.48 -16.56
C HIS A 70 12.91 12.97 -17.83
N ASP A 71 14.21 12.68 -17.78
CA ASP A 71 14.98 12.21 -18.94
C ASP A 71 14.88 10.69 -19.18
N ILE A 72 14.45 9.91 -18.17
CA ILE A 72 14.24 8.47 -18.30
C ILE A 72 12.78 8.19 -18.66
N GLU A 73 12.48 8.29 -19.97
CA GLU A 73 11.17 7.95 -20.52
C GLU A 73 10.84 6.47 -20.23
N LEU A 74 9.80 6.16 -19.44
CA LEU A 74 9.42 4.77 -19.20
C LEU A 74 8.87 4.11 -20.47
N LYS A 75 9.43 2.95 -20.84
CA LYS A 75 8.96 2.17 -21.99
C LYS A 75 8.21 0.93 -21.50
N ASP A 76 6.94 0.80 -21.88
CA ASP A 76 6.16 -0.38 -21.53
C ASP A 76 6.68 -1.62 -22.28
N GLY A 77 6.99 -2.69 -21.54
CA GLY A 77 7.55 -3.93 -22.09
C GLY A 77 9.05 -3.89 -22.32
N GLU A 78 9.77 -2.88 -21.83
CA GLU A 78 11.23 -2.82 -21.88
C GLU A 78 11.85 -3.93 -21.01
N ASP A 79 12.85 -4.64 -21.52
CA ASP A 79 13.58 -5.64 -20.73
C ASP A 79 14.49 -4.97 -19.69
N LEU A 80 14.64 -5.64 -18.55
CA LEU A 80 15.37 -5.10 -17.41
C LEU A 80 16.83 -4.72 -17.75
N PRO A 81 17.62 -5.53 -18.49
CA PRO A 81 18.95 -5.14 -18.93
C PRO A 81 18.97 -3.86 -19.79
N SER A 82 18.09 -3.74 -20.79
CA SER A 82 17.99 -2.52 -21.61
C SER A 82 17.66 -1.28 -20.78
N PHE A 83 16.75 -1.39 -19.81
CA PHE A 83 16.45 -0.30 -18.89
C PHE A 83 17.69 0.12 -18.10
N PHE A 84 18.50 -0.84 -17.62
CA PHE A 84 19.69 -0.56 -16.82
C PHE A 84 20.75 0.18 -17.63
N GLU A 85 20.99 -0.25 -18.88
CA GLU A 85 21.94 0.41 -19.77
C GLU A 85 21.49 1.84 -20.09
N ARG A 86 20.20 2.05 -20.35
CA ARG A 86 19.65 3.37 -20.66
C ARG A 86 19.72 4.32 -19.47
N ALA A 87 19.37 3.84 -18.28
CA ALA A 87 19.47 4.63 -17.06
C ALA A 87 20.93 5.02 -16.73
N ARG A 88 21.89 4.10 -16.90
CA ARG A 88 23.32 4.43 -16.79
C ARG A 88 23.77 5.43 -17.85
N GLY A 89 23.33 5.28 -19.09
CA GLY A 89 23.63 6.21 -20.19
C GLY A 89 23.11 7.62 -19.93
N ALA A 90 22.01 7.75 -19.18
CA ALA A 90 21.47 9.02 -18.69
C ALA A 90 22.18 9.57 -17.43
N GLY A 91 23.25 8.92 -16.96
CA GLY A 91 23.99 9.33 -15.76
C GLY A 91 23.28 9.01 -14.43
N ALA A 92 22.27 8.14 -14.46
CA ALA A 92 21.51 7.75 -13.27
C ALA A 92 21.95 6.39 -12.71
N ASP A 93 21.73 6.16 -11.42
CA ASP A 93 21.83 4.81 -10.83
C ASP A 93 20.57 4.00 -11.19
N PRO A 94 20.68 2.96 -12.05
CA PRO A 94 19.53 2.18 -12.52
C PRO A 94 18.75 1.52 -11.37
N ASN A 95 19.42 1.13 -10.29
CA ASN A 95 18.76 0.49 -9.15
C ASN A 95 17.90 1.50 -8.40
N ARG A 96 18.41 2.73 -8.19
CA ARG A 96 17.64 3.81 -7.56
C ARG A 96 16.44 4.23 -8.40
N VAL A 97 16.62 4.36 -9.72
CA VAL A 97 15.52 4.73 -10.61
C VAL A 97 14.45 3.62 -10.62
N LEU A 98 14.84 2.35 -10.76
CA LEU A 98 13.90 1.24 -10.70
C LEU A 98 13.15 1.19 -9.36
N ALA A 99 13.87 1.28 -8.24
CA ALA A 99 13.28 1.25 -6.90
C ALA A 99 12.27 2.38 -6.71
N TYR A 100 12.59 3.58 -7.18
CA TYR A 100 11.66 4.71 -7.15
C TYR A 100 10.41 4.45 -7.98
N LEU A 101 10.57 4.00 -9.23
CA LEU A 101 9.46 3.72 -10.16
C LEU A 101 8.49 2.65 -9.66
N LEU A 102 9.02 1.58 -9.05
CA LEU A 102 8.24 0.54 -8.40
C LEU A 102 7.58 1.09 -7.12
N GLY A 103 8.31 1.88 -6.34
CA GLY A 103 7.85 2.48 -5.10
C GLY A 103 6.69 3.46 -5.26
N ILE A 104 6.72 4.30 -6.29
CA ILE A 104 5.59 5.19 -6.66
C ILE A 104 4.51 4.49 -7.49
N ASN A 105 4.61 3.16 -7.65
CA ASN A 105 3.64 2.33 -8.35
C ASN A 105 3.37 2.74 -9.81
N LYS A 106 4.34 3.40 -10.49
CA LYS A 106 4.26 3.74 -11.92
C LYS A 106 4.63 2.57 -12.83
N ALA A 107 5.36 1.60 -12.30
CA ALA A 107 5.76 0.40 -13.02
C ALA A 107 5.60 -0.86 -12.18
N LYS A 108 5.62 -2.02 -12.84
CA LYS A 108 5.71 -3.35 -12.22
C LYS A 108 6.70 -4.21 -13.03
N LEU A 109 7.28 -5.21 -12.39
CA LEU A 109 8.06 -6.23 -13.09
C LEU A 109 7.14 -7.39 -13.51
N SER A 110 7.38 -7.90 -14.72
CA SER A 110 6.70 -9.09 -15.25
C SER A 110 7.73 -10.05 -15.84
N VAL A 111 7.47 -11.35 -15.73
CA VAL A 111 8.29 -12.38 -16.38
C VAL A 111 7.62 -12.78 -17.69
N GLU A 112 8.33 -12.60 -18.80
CA GLU A 112 7.87 -12.93 -20.15
C GLU A 112 8.85 -13.92 -20.80
N GLY A 113 8.51 -15.21 -20.71
CA GLY A 113 9.40 -16.30 -21.08
C GLY A 113 10.62 -16.35 -20.15
N GLN A 114 11.80 -16.14 -20.71
CA GLN A 114 13.07 -16.10 -19.96
C GLN A 114 13.51 -14.67 -19.58
N ARG A 115 12.70 -13.65 -19.88
CA ARG A 115 13.06 -12.24 -19.68
C ARG A 115 12.23 -11.62 -18.56
N VAL A 116 12.85 -10.71 -17.81
CA VAL A 116 12.16 -9.81 -16.89
C VAL A 116 11.94 -8.49 -17.63
N VAL A 117 10.70 -8.03 -17.70
CA VAL A 117 10.32 -6.78 -18.36
C VAL A 117 9.66 -5.82 -17.39
N ILE A 118 9.81 -4.52 -17.65
CA ILE A 118 9.15 -3.43 -16.94
C ILE A 118 7.84 -3.13 -17.66
N ARG A 119 6.73 -3.21 -16.92
CA ARG A 119 5.39 -2.87 -17.42
C ARG A 119 4.89 -1.61 -16.73
N LEU A 120 4.36 -0.67 -17.50
CA LEU A 120 3.73 0.52 -16.96
C LEU A 120 2.42 0.15 -16.25
N ARG A 121 2.17 0.75 -15.09
CA ARG A 121 0.83 0.73 -14.49
C ARG A 121 0.05 1.93 -15.00
N ARG A 122 -1.10 1.65 -15.62
CA ARG A 122 -2.10 2.66 -15.99
C ARG A 122 -2.92 3.05 -14.78
#